data_AF-A0A3B0Z0Y0-F1
#
_entry.id   AF-A0A3B0Z0Y0-F1
#
_cell.length_a   1.000
_cell.length_b   1.000
_cell.length_c   1.000
_cell.angle_alpha   90.00
_cell.angle_beta   90.00
_cell.angle_gamma   90.00
#
_symmetry.space_group_name_H-M   'P 1'
#
loop_
_entity.id
_entity.type
_entity.pdbx_description
1 polymer ?
#
loop_
_entity_poly.entity_id
_entity_poly.type
_entity_poly.pdbx_seq_one_letter_code
_entity_poly.pdbx_strand_id
1 'polypeptide(L)' 'GFPEQPLMEDIELSRRLKRIAPPFCIRTPLTTSSRRWQQRGIFATVFLMWRLRFLYWLGVDASKLAKMYR' A
#
# COMPACT_ATOMS: atom_id res chain seq x y z
N GLY A 1 -9.23 -12.02 -9.82
CA GLY A 1 -8.23 -11.24 -10.59
C GLY A 1 -7.73 -10.08 -9.76
N PHE A 2 -6.48 -9.66 -10.00
CA PHE A 2 -5.96 -8.41 -9.44
C PHE A 2 -6.68 -7.23 -10.10
N PRO A 3 -7.00 -6.16 -9.35
CA PRO A 3 -7.51 -4.94 -9.95
C PRO A 3 -6.43 -4.27 -10.80
N GLU A 4 -6.74 -3.92 -12.04
CA GLU A 4 -5.87 -3.09 -12.89
C GLU A 4 -5.93 -1.63 -12.40
N GLN A 5 -5.18 -1.33 -11.34
CA GLN A 5 -5.01 0.03 -10.85
C GLN A 5 -3.54 0.38 -10.65
N PRO A 6 -3.13 1.63 -10.97
CA PRO A 6 -1.71 2.00 -11.01
C PRO A 6 -1.08 2.17 -9.61
N LEU A 7 -1.90 2.25 -8.56
CA LEU A 7 -1.46 2.34 -7.17
C LEU A 7 -2.55 1.76 -6.25
N MET A 8 -2.19 1.33 -5.04
CA MET A 8 -3.11 0.79 -4.01
C MET A 8 -3.77 -0.55 -4.36
N GLU A 9 -3.25 -1.27 -5.37
CA GLU A 9 -3.69 -2.63 -5.74
C GLU A 9 -3.69 -3.60 -4.55
N ASP A 10 -2.75 -3.44 -3.62
CA ASP A 10 -2.61 -4.21 -2.38
C ASP A 10 -3.80 -4.01 -1.44
N ILE A 11 -4.32 -2.78 -1.32
CA ILE A 11 -5.47 -2.44 -0.48
C ILE A 11 -6.73 -3.06 -1.04
N GLU A 12 -6.94 -2.94 -2.35
CA GLU A 12 -8.14 -3.49 -2.98
C GLU A 12 -8.13 -5.02 -3.00
N LEU A 13 -6.98 -5.64 -3.28
CA LEU A 13 -6.82 -7.08 -3.14
C LEU A 13 -7.15 -7.52 -1.72
N SER A 14 -6.57 -6.86 -0.72
CA SER A 14 -6.82 -7.16 0.69
C SER A 14 -8.30 -6.98 1.04
N ARG A 15 -8.96 -5.94 0.53
CA ARG A 15 -10.40 -5.68 0.76
C ARG A 15 -11.28 -6.75 0.13
N ARG A 16 -10.94 -7.26 -1.06
CA ARG A 16 -11.64 -8.37 -1.72
C ARG A 16 -11.42 -9.69 -0.98
N LEU A 17 -10.17 -10.00 -0.62
CA LEU A 17 -9.81 -11.23 0.11
C LEU A 17 -10.43 -11.28 1.51
N LYS A 18 -10.47 -10.15 2.22
CA LYS A 18 -11.12 -10.06 3.54
C LYS A 18 -12.61 -10.39 3.53
N ARG A 19 -13.29 -10.28 2.39
CA ARG A 19 -14.70 -10.72 2.24
C ARG A 19 -14.84 -12.24 2.15
N ILE A 20 -13.76 -12.94 1.79
CA ILE A 20 -13.72 -14.40 1.64
C ILE A 20 -13.27 -15.04 2.96
N ALA A 21 -12.18 -14.55 3.54
CA ALA A 21 -11.61 -15.08 4.78
C ALA A 21 -10.79 -14.02 5.53
N PRO A 22 -10.64 -14.15 6.87
CA PRO A 22 -9.73 -13.31 7.63
C PRO A 22 -8.25 -13.56 7.24
N PRO A 23 -7.38 -12.54 7.34
CA PRO A 23 -5.97 -12.70 7.02
C PRO A 23 -5.27 -13.64 8.01
N PHE A 24 -4.38 -14.48 7.50
CA PHE A 24 -3.54 -15.35 8.32
C PHE A 24 -2.19 -14.70 8.63
N CYS A 25 -1.90 -14.46 9.90
CA CYS A 25 -0.63 -13.90 10.35
C CYS A 25 0.41 -15.01 10.58
N ILE A 26 1.42 -15.07 9.73
CA ILE A 26 2.57 -15.97 9.89
C ILE A 26 3.48 -15.38 10.98
N ARG A 27 3.91 -16.21 11.94
CA ARG A 27 4.78 -15.78 13.06
C ARG A 27 6.26 -15.66 12.67
N THR A 28 6.65 -16.26 11.56
CA THR A 28 8.02 -16.22 11.05
C THR A 28 8.35 -14.82 10.52
N PRO A 29 9.39 -14.16 11.04
CA PRO A 29 9.80 -12.85 10.53
C PRO A 29 10.41 -13.00 9.14
N LEU A 30 10.12 -12.03 8.26
CA LEU A 30 10.67 -11.98 6.91
C LEU A 30 11.68 -10.84 6.81
N THR A 31 12.93 -11.15 6.49
CA THR A 31 13.98 -10.15 6.32
C THR A 31 13.89 -9.55 4.92
N THR A 32 13.61 -8.25 4.85
CA THR A 32 13.64 -7.49 3.59
C THR A 32 14.75 -6.45 3.62
N SER A 33 15.31 -6.13 2.45
CA SER A 33 16.35 -5.10 2.37
C SER A 33 15.76 -3.71 2.64
N SER A 34 16.27 -3.02 3.67
CA SER A 34 15.85 -1.66 4.06
C SER A 34 16.41 -0.53 3.19
N ARG A 35 17.19 -0.85 2.14
CA ARG A 35 17.88 0.13 1.27
C ARG A 35 16.97 1.27 0.77
N ARG A 36 15.73 0.93 0.37
CA ARG A 36 14.76 1.89 -0.16
C ARG A 36 14.35 2.94 0.89
N TRP A 37 14.30 2.54 2.14
CA TRP A 37 13.94 3.40 3.27
C TRP A 37 15.10 4.25 3.76
N GLN A 38 16.34 3.74 3.67
CA GLN A 38 17.54 4.50 4.01
C GLN A 38 17.80 5.66 3.04
N GLN A 39 17.57 5.46 1.74
CA GLN A 39 17.82 6.51 0.74
C GLN A 39 16.80 7.66 0.75
N ARG A 40 15.53 7.38 1.08
CA ARG A 40 14.44 8.37 1.03
C ARG A 40 14.01 8.90 2.39
N GLY A 41 14.62 8.41 3.47
CA GLY A 41 14.20 8.66 4.84
C GLY A 41 12.97 7.82 5.21
N ILE A 42 13.08 7.08 6.33
CA ILE A 42 12.02 6.17 6.79
C ILE A 42 10.72 6.96 7.01
N PHE A 43 10.80 8.02 7.81
CA PHE A 43 9.64 8.84 8.21
C PHE A 43 8.95 9.52 7.03
N ALA A 44 9.71 10.13 6.11
CA ALA A 44 9.16 10.78 4.92
C ALA A 44 8.40 9.78 4.04
N THR A 45 8.94 8.58 3.88
CA THR A 45 8.29 7.50 3.12
C THR A 45 7.04 6.99 3.83
N VAL A 46 7.07 6.79 5.15
CA VAL A 46 5.89 6.39 5.94
C VAL A 46 4.77 7.43 5.79
N PHE A 47 5.09 8.71 5.96
CA PHE A 47 4.10 9.78 5.90
C PHE A 47 3.48 9.91 4.50
N LEU A 48 4.30 9.83 3.44
CA LEU A 48 3.82 9.81 2.06
C LEU A 48 2.84 8.65 1.83
N MET A 49 3.20 7.45 2.25
CA MET A 49 2.34 6.26 2.10
C MET A 49 1.04 6.39 2.89
N TRP A 50 1.09 6.95 4.11
CA TRP A 50 -0.10 7.22 4.92
C TRP A 50 -1.02 8.24 4.27
N ARG A 51 -0.48 9.34 3.74
CA ARG A 51 -1.27 10.36 3.04
C ARG A 51 -1.98 9.78 1.82
N LEU A 52 -1.28 8.97 1.02
CA LEU A 52 -1.87 8.33 -0.17
C LEU A 52 -2.97 7.33 0.24
N ARG A 53 -2.75 6.56 1.31
CA ARG A 53 -3.76 5.64 1.87
C ARG A 53 -5.01 6.38 2.36
N PHE A 54 -4.82 7.51 3.04
CA PHE A 54 -5.92 8.35 3.51
C PHE A 54 -6.73 8.92 2.34
N LEU A 55 -6.08 9.44 1.31
CA LEU A 55 -6.74 9.95 0.11
C LEU A 55 -7.49 8.83 -0.65
N TYR A 56 -6.90 7.63 -0.75
CA TYR A 56 -7.57 6.48 -1.32
C TYR A 56 -8.83 6.10 -0.53
N TRP A 57 -8.75 6.13 0.80
CA TRP A 57 -9.90 5.86 1.66
C TRP A 57 -11.02 6.90 1.51
N LEU A 58 -10.67 8.16 1.26
CA LEU A 58 -11.62 9.22 0.90
C LEU A 58 -12.25 9.04 -0.51
N GLY A 59 -11.83 8.04 -1.28
CA GLY A 59 -12.37 7.76 -2.62
C GLY A 59 -11.63 8.47 -3.76
N VAL A 60 -10.42 8.99 -3.53
CA VAL A 60 -9.59 9.52 -4.61
C VAL A 60 -9.11 8.39 -5.51
N ASP A 61 -9.32 8.56 -6.82
CA ASP A 61 -8.92 7.59 -7.84
C ASP A 61 -7.41 7.23 -7.77
N ALA A 62 -7.10 5.94 -7.87
CA ALA A 62 -5.74 5.42 -7.82
C ALA A 62 -4.81 6.05 -8.86
N SER A 63 -5.33 6.44 -10.03
CA SER A 63 -4.55 7.10 -11.09
C SER A 63 -4.11 8.50 -10.70
N LYS A 64 -4.91 9.23 -9.92
CA LYS A 64 -4.52 10.54 -9.37
C LYS A 64 -3.44 10.36 -8.29
N LEU A 65 -3.57 9.35 -7.45
CA LEU A 65 -2.57 9.03 -6.42
C LEU A 65 -1.24 8.61 -7.04
N ALA A 66 -1.28 7.81 -8.12
CA ALA A 66 -0.08 7.43 -8.88
C ALA A 66 0.66 8.65 -9.44
N LYS A 67 -0.08 9.65 -9.95
CA LYS A 67 0.51 10.93 -10.40
C LYS A 67 1.14 11.73 -9.26
N MET A 68 0.56 11.69 -8.05
CA MET A 68 1.11 12.38 -6.87
C MET A 68 2.32 11.66 -6.25
N TYR A 69 2.47 10.37 -6.50
CA TYR A 69 3.57 9.56 -5.99
C TYR A 69 4.82 9.58 -6.88
N ARG A 70 4.63 9.86 -8.17
CA ARG A 70 5.69 9.90 -9.19
C ARG A 70 6.61 11.10 -8.98
#